data_AF-A0A933A1T3-F1
#
_entry.id   AF-A0A933A1T3-F1
#
_cell.length_a   1.000
_cell.length_b   1.000
_cell.length_c   1.000
_cell.angle_alpha   90.00
_cell.angle_beta   90.00
_cell.angle_gamma   90.00
#
_symmetry.space_group_name_H-M   'P 1'
#
loop_
_entity.id
_entity.type
_entity.pdbx_description
1 polymer ?
#
loop_
_entity_poly.entity_id
_entity_poly.type
_entity_poly.pdbx_seq_one_letter_code
_entity_poly.pdbx_strand_id
1 'polypeptide(L)'
;MRKLRPQEADVVLRLMNIADIPQNVDALQYMVFQFDFKDYNQFVIECPPGSIRFTNFLRAAVFCDNLGYLVEAGIVPEEPVLELFPIPWNKMEPVIQGMRHDLGWPDLFDLFERLGQRHKKWREAKYKRLKIVMPPPEAPKPAPRPPARPMPAQVSRSAVPARPAAPGRVGVPAPGAMAAAGVRPAEAQRPAPPRPAAGPPRPAVSPPRPAAGPPRPAAVAPRPAAAAPRPAAAAPRPAAATGTAPSPSRSTAPRPASKAAPVKAKKPALARTARSAARTSRPARSRAKARR
;
A
#
# COMPACT_ATOMS: atom_id res chain seq x y z
N MET A 1 -25.50 3.74 -14.51
CA MET A 1 -24.16 3.12 -14.52
C MET A 1 -23.66 3.08 -15.94
N ARG A 2 -22.44 3.55 -16.17
CA ARG A 2 -21.76 3.42 -17.47
C ARG A 2 -21.51 1.94 -17.80
N LYS A 3 -21.68 1.55 -19.07
CA LYS A 3 -21.30 0.20 -19.53
C LYS A 3 -19.78 0.06 -19.50
N LEU A 4 -19.27 -0.94 -18.77
CA LEU A 4 -17.85 -1.30 -18.76
C LEU A 4 -17.46 -1.94 -20.09
N ARG A 5 -16.31 -1.54 -20.63
CA ARG A 5 -15.70 -2.27 -21.76
C ARG A 5 -15.18 -3.63 -21.25
N PRO A 6 -15.10 -4.67 -22.10
CA PRO A 6 -14.58 -5.98 -21.68
C PRO A 6 -13.20 -5.90 -21.00
N GLN A 7 -12.28 -5.11 -21.56
CA GLN A 7 -10.94 -4.90 -21.00
C GLN A 7 -10.97 -4.23 -19.62
N GLU A 8 -11.88 -3.28 -19.40
CA GLU A 8 -12.04 -2.61 -18.10
C GLU A 8 -12.62 -3.58 -17.07
N ALA A 9 -13.59 -4.41 -17.49
CA ALA A 9 -14.18 -5.44 -16.63
C ALA A 9 -13.11 -6.46 -16.17
N ASP A 10 -12.23 -6.90 -17.07
CA ASP A 10 -11.13 -7.80 -16.73
C ASP A 10 -10.18 -7.20 -15.68
N VAL A 11 -9.84 -5.92 -15.80
CA VAL A 11 -9.00 -5.23 -14.82
C VAL A 11 -9.73 -5.11 -13.48
N VAL A 12 -11.01 -4.75 -13.47
CA VAL A 12 -11.81 -4.68 -12.25
C VAL A 12 -11.89 -6.04 -11.54
N LEU A 13 -12.13 -7.12 -12.28
CA LEU A 13 -12.18 -8.47 -11.71
C LEU A 13 -10.83 -8.89 -11.12
N ARG A 14 -9.71 -8.53 -11.77
CA ARG A 14 -8.37 -8.75 -11.20
C ARG A 14 -8.15 -7.93 -9.92
N LEU A 15 -8.61 -6.69 -9.88
CA LEU A 15 -8.54 -5.86 -8.68
C LEU A 15 -9.37 -6.45 -7.54
N MET A 16 -10.56 -6.99 -7.83
CA MET A 16 -11.36 -7.71 -6.84
C MET A 16 -10.62 -8.93 -6.30
N ASN A 17 -10.04 -9.77 -7.18
CA ASN A 17 -9.23 -10.90 -6.75
C ASN A 17 -8.02 -10.48 -5.88
N ILE A 18 -7.39 -9.34 -6.17
CA ILE A 18 -6.30 -8.80 -5.35
C ILE A 18 -6.84 -8.31 -4.00
N ALA A 19 -8.00 -7.65 -3.97
CA ALA A 19 -8.62 -7.19 -2.74
C ALA A 19 -9.05 -8.35 -1.83
N ASP A 20 -9.48 -9.46 -2.43
CA ASP A 20 -9.94 -10.68 -1.75
C ASP A 20 -8.79 -11.56 -1.22
N ILE A 21 -7.54 -11.20 -1.48
CA ILE A 21 -6.39 -11.84 -0.83
C ILE A 21 -6.55 -11.66 0.69
N PRO A 22 -6.47 -12.74 1.52
CA PRO A 22 -6.79 -12.66 2.95
C PRO A 22 -6.09 -11.52 3.70
N GLN A 23 -4.82 -11.28 3.39
CA GLN A 23 -4.05 -10.21 4.02
C GLN A 23 -4.54 -8.80 3.63
N ASN A 24 -5.11 -8.63 2.44
CA ASN A 24 -5.70 -7.36 2.00
C ASN A 24 -7.11 -7.17 2.59
N VAL A 25 -7.90 -8.25 2.66
CA VAL A 25 -9.20 -8.24 3.35
C VAL A 25 -9.03 -7.84 4.82
N ASP A 26 -8.11 -8.50 5.54
CA ASP A 26 -7.82 -8.20 6.95
C ASP A 26 -7.38 -6.75 7.15
N ALA A 27 -6.54 -6.24 6.24
CA ALA A 27 -6.05 -4.86 6.29
C ALA A 27 -7.18 -3.84 6.05
N LEU A 28 -7.99 -4.03 5.00
CA LEU A 28 -9.12 -3.15 4.70
C LEU A 28 -10.19 -3.22 5.78
N GLN A 29 -10.50 -4.42 6.31
CA GLN A 29 -11.43 -4.60 7.40
C GLN A 29 -10.94 -3.90 8.67
N TYR A 30 -9.64 -4.01 8.99
CA TYR A 30 -9.03 -3.29 10.10
C TYR A 30 -9.19 -1.77 9.93
N MET A 31 -8.91 -1.22 8.74
CA MET A 31 -9.11 0.21 8.45
C MET A 31 -10.57 0.65 8.59
N VAL A 32 -11.52 -0.14 8.07
CA VAL A 32 -12.94 0.22 8.05
C VAL A 32 -13.54 0.15 9.45
N PHE A 33 -13.26 -0.90 10.23
CA PHE A 33 -13.99 -1.16 11.49
C PHE A 33 -13.20 -0.85 12.76
N GLN A 34 -11.88 -0.96 12.76
CA GLN A 34 -11.07 -0.90 13.97
C GLN A 34 -10.14 0.31 14.03
N PHE A 35 -9.81 0.92 12.90
CA PHE A 35 -8.92 2.07 12.87
C PHE A 35 -9.64 3.36 13.28
N ASP A 36 -9.14 4.01 14.32
CA ASP A 36 -9.70 5.21 14.96
C ASP A 36 -8.64 6.21 15.45
N PHE A 37 -7.38 6.04 15.02
CA PHE A 37 -6.30 6.97 15.36
C PHE A 37 -6.55 8.36 14.80
N LYS A 38 -6.49 9.37 15.66
CA LYS A 38 -6.69 10.79 15.28
C LYS A 38 -5.39 11.52 14.99
N ASP A 39 -4.26 10.96 15.42
CA ASP A 39 -2.95 11.59 15.36
C ASP A 39 -1.87 10.57 15.04
N TYR A 40 -0.85 11.00 14.29
CA TYR A 40 0.28 10.15 13.90
C TYR A 40 1.14 9.72 15.09
N ASN A 41 1.39 10.60 16.07
CA ASN A 41 2.23 10.26 17.22
C ASN A 41 1.58 9.15 18.05
N GLN A 42 0.27 9.24 18.27
CA GLN A 42 -0.49 8.18 18.95
C GLN A 42 -0.39 6.87 18.17
N PHE A 43 -0.57 6.92 16.85
CA PHE A 43 -0.46 5.75 15.99
C PHE A 43 0.92 5.09 16.07
N VAL A 44 2.02 5.83 16.01
CA VAL A 44 3.38 5.26 16.08
C VAL A 44 3.68 4.65 17.45
N ILE A 45 3.19 5.25 18.53
CA ILE A 45 3.37 4.73 19.89
C ILE A 45 2.60 3.41 20.08
N GLU A 46 1.34 3.36 19.66
CA GLU A 46 0.50 2.17 19.84
C GLU A 46 0.74 1.07 18.79
N CYS A 47 1.17 1.46 17.59
CA CYS A 47 1.42 0.59 16.46
C CYS A 47 2.84 0.82 15.94
N PRO A 48 3.88 0.38 16.66
CA PRO A 48 5.26 0.60 16.24
C PRO A 48 5.53 -0.04 14.87
N PRO A 49 6.52 0.48 14.10
CA PRO A 49 6.94 -0.13 12.84
C PRO A 49 7.25 -1.62 13.02
N GLY A 50 6.72 -2.45 12.11
CA GLY A 50 6.82 -3.92 12.18
C GLY A 50 5.67 -4.60 12.93
N SER A 51 4.82 -3.84 13.64
CA SER A 51 3.57 -4.39 14.18
C SER A 51 2.59 -4.79 13.06
N ILE A 52 1.71 -5.74 13.36
CA ILE A 52 0.66 -6.19 12.42
C ILE A 52 -0.27 -5.01 12.05
N ARG A 53 -0.60 -4.15 13.02
CA ARG A 53 -1.46 -2.97 12.79
C ARG A 53 -0.82 -1.96 11.85
N PHE A 54 0.47 -1.67 12.06
CA PHE A 54 1.24 -0.80 11.16
C PHE A 54 1.33 -1.39 9.74
N THR A 55 1.54 -2.70 9.64
CA THR A 55 1.57 -3.43 8.37
C THR A 55 0.22 -3.38 7.64
N ASN A 56 -0.88 -3.56 8.35
CA ASN A 56 -2.24 -3.46 7.79
C ASN A 56 -2.54 -2.04 7.30
N PHE A 57 -2.14 -1.02 8.06
CA PHE A 57 -2.26 0.38 7.64
C PHE A 57 -1.53 0.64 6.32
N LEU A 58 -0.24 0.26 6.22
CA LEU A 58 0.53 0.46 5.00
C LEU A 58 -0.05 -0.30 3.81
N ARG A 59 -0.47 -1.55 4.02
CA ARG A 59 -1.06 -2.39 2.97
C ARG A 59 -2.34 -1.77 2.40
N ALA A 60 -3.22 -1.28 3.26
CA ALA A 60 -4.43 -0.58 2.83
C ALA A 60 -4.11 0.73 2.10
N ALA A 61 -3.17 1.53 2.62
CA ALA A 61 -2.75 2.78 1.99
C ALA A 61 -2.19 2.55 0.58
N VAL A 62 -1.24 1.61 0.44
CA VAL A 62 -0.64 1.23 -0.86
C VAL A 62 -1.68 0.69 -1.82
N PHE A 63 -2.63 -0.13 -1.35
CA PHE A 63 -3.72 -0.63 -2.19
C PHE A 63 -4.57 0.52 -2.74
N CYS A 64 -5.02 1.44 -1.88
CA CYS A 64 -5.84 2.57 -2.31
C CYS A 64 -5.06 3.59 -3.18
N ASP A 65 -3.76 3.75 -2.94
CA ASP A 65 -2.90 4.60 -3.76
C ASP A 65 -2.74 4.06 -5.19
N ASN A 66 -2.52 2.74 -5.32
CA ASN A 66 -2.50 2.05 -6.61
C ASN A 66 -3.87 2.14 -7.33
N LEU A 67 -4.99 2.05 -6.60
CA LEU A 67 -6.32 2.32 -7.19
C LEU A 67 -6.42 3.76 -7.71
N GLY A 68 -5.91 4.73 -6.96
CA GLY A 68 -5.85 6.13 -7.36
C GLY A 68 -5.11 6.32 -8.67
N TYR A 69 -3.94 5.67 -8.81
CA TYR A 69 -3.16 5.66 -10.04
C TYR A 69 -3.95 5.11 -11.23
N LEU A 70 -4.59 3.94 -11.09
CA LEU A 70 -5.34 3.30 -12.18
C LEU A 70 -6.53 4.13 -12.65
N VAL A 71 -7.20 4.83 -11.73
CA VAL A 71 -8.30 5.76 -12.04
C VAL A 71 -7.77 7.03 -12.70
N GLU A 72 -6.68 7.62 -12.21
CA GLU A 72 -6.08 8.83 -12.78
C GLU A 72 -5.53 8.59 -14.19
N ALA A 73 -4.94 7.42 -14.43
CA ALA A 73 -4.49 6.99 -15.75
C ALA A 73 -5.62 6.63 -16.72
N GLY A 74 -6.89 6.61 -16.26
CA GLY A 74 -8.04 6.23 -17.09
C GLY A 74 -8.06 4.75 -17.50
N ILE A 75 -7.28 3.91 -16.83
CA ILE A 75 -7.23 2.46 -17.07
C ILE A 75 -8.51 1.80 -16.55
N VAL A 76 -9.01 2.28 -15.40
CA VAL A 76 -10.25 1.79 -14.79
C VAL A 76 -11.22 2.95 -14.63
N PRO A 77 -12.51 2.78 -14.98
CA PRO A 77 -13.51 3.81 -14.72
C PRO A 77 -13.67 4.07 -13.22
N GLU A 78 -13.82 5.34 -12.86
CA GLU A 78 -13.94 5.79 -11.47
C GLU A 78 -15.17 5.21 -10.75
N GLU A 79 -16.34 5.25 -11.37
CA GLU A 79 -17.61 4.87 -10.71
C GLU A 79 -17.61 3.42 -10.19
N PRO A 80 -17.19 2.38 -10.95
CA PRO A 80 -17.06 1.02 -10.43
C PRO A 80 -16.05 0.88 -9.28
N VAL A 81 -14.93 1.60 -9.31
CA VAL A 81 -13.93 1.55 -8.23
C VAL A 81 -14.52 2.09 -6.93
N LEU A 82 -15.20 3.24 -7.02
CA LEU A 82 -15.83 3.88 -5.87
C LEU A 82 -17.03 3.08 -5.30
N GLU A 83 -17.71 2.30 -6.15
CA GLU A 83 -18.80 1.42 -5.72
C GLU A 83 -18.29 0.14 -5.05
N LEU A 84 -17.25 -0.48 -5.61
CA LEU A 84 -16.82 -1.82 -5.21
C LEU A 84 -15.84 -1.82 -4.04
N PHE A 85 -14.97 -0.80 -3.94
CA PHE A 85 -13.90 -0.79 -2.95
C PHE A 85 -14.15 0.24 -1.84
N PRO A 86 -13.99 -0.15 -0.56
CA PRO A 86 -14.03 0.81 0.52
C PRO A 86 -12.78 1.71 0.47
N ILE A 87 -12.99 3.02 0.41
CA ILE A 87 -11.91 4.02 0.44
C ILE A 87 -11.92 4.74 1.80
N PRO A 88 -11.13 4.29 2.81
CA PRO A 88 -11.17 4.77 4.18
C PRO A 88 -10.36 6.07 4.41
N TRP A 89 -10.32 6.98 3.42
CA TRP A 89 -9.48 8.19 3.46
C TRP A 89 -9.66 9.03 4.74
N ASN A 90 -10.91 9.34 5.11
CA ASN A 90 -11.20 10.19 6.29
C ASN A 90 -10.61 9.66 7.60
N LYS A 91 -10.39 8.34 7.71
CA LYS A 91 -9.80 7.72 8.89
C LYS A 91 -8.27 7.75 8.84
N MET A 92 -7.69 7.55 7.66
CA MET A 92 -6.24 7.44 7.48
C MET A 92 -5.54 8.79 7.30
N GLU A 93 -6.27 9.81 6.87
CA GLU A 93 -5.75 11.15 6.57
C GLU A 93 -4.85 11.74 7.69
N PRO A 94 -5.26 11.79 8.97
CA PRO A 94 -4.42 12.41 10.01
C PRO A 94 -3.07 11.69 10.19
N VAL A 95 -3.06 10.37 10.06
CA VAL A 95 -1.85 9.55 10.20
C VAL A 95 -0.96 9.72 8.98
N ILE A 96 -1.52 9.75 7.76
CA ILE A 96 -0.76 9.99 6.52
C ILE A 96 -0.13 11.38 6.53
N GLN A 97 -0.87 12.42 6.95
CA GLN A 97 -0.33 13.78 7.02
C GLN A 97 0.82 13.89 8.02
N GLY A 98 0.73 13.21 9.18
CA GLY A 98 1.85 13.14 10.12
C GLY A 98 3.06 12.37 9.57
N MET A 99 2.84 11.28 8.83
CA MET A 99 3.93 10.58 8.13
C MET A 99 4.63 11.47 7.11
N ARG A 100 3.90 12.28 6.33
CA ARG A 100 4.48 13.22 5.37
C ARG A 100 5.39 14.23 6.03
N HIS A 101 4.95 14.78 7.17
CA HIS A 101 5.72 15.72 7.96
C HIS A 101 7.00 15.08 8.51
N ASP A 102 6.91 13.91 9.14
CA ASP A 102 8.03 13.29 9.84
C ASP A 102 9.06 12.65 8.88
N LEU A 103 8.62 12.13 7.73
CA LEU A 103 9.51 11.57 6.71
C LEU A 103 10.03 12.64 5.72
N GLY A 104 9.47 13.85 5.74
CA GLY A 104 9.79 14.89 4.77
C GLY A 104 9.36 14.55 3.34
N TRP A 105 8.32 13.72 3.17
CA TRP A 105 7.83 13.26 1.88
C TRP A 105 6.42 13.84 1.62
N PRO A 106 6.30 15.06 1.07
CA PRO A 106 5.01 15.72 0.91
C PRO A 106 4.03 14.96 0.00
N ASP A 107 4.56 14.18 -0.94
CA ASP A 107 3.78 13.47 -1.96
C ASP A 107 3.39 12.04 -1.54
N LEU A 108 3.68 11.63 -0.30
CA LEU A 108 3.36 10.28 0.17
C LEU A 108 1.84 10.03 0.11
N PHE A 109 1.42 9.06 -0.70
CA PHE A 109 0.01 8.70 -0.90
C PHE A 109 -0.86 9.86 -1.45
N ASP A 110 -0.33 10.70 -2.33
CA ASP A 110 -1.09 11.80 -2.93
C ASP A 110 -2.23 11.31 -3.86
N LEU A 111 -2.04 10.18 -4.55
CA LEU A 111 -3.07 9.56 -5.38
C LEU A 111 -4.21 8.98 -4.53
N PHE A 112 -3.88 8.36 -3.39
CA PHE A 112 -4.89 7.95 -2.41
C PHE A 112 -5.70 9.15 -1.89
N GLU A 113 -5.05 10.27 -1.59
CA GLU A 113 -5.73 11.50 -1.17
C GLU A 113 -6.74 11.98 -2.22
N ARG A 114 -6.31 12.09 -3.48
CA ARG A 114 -7.18 12.50 -4.59
C ARG A 114 -8.35 11.53 -4.78
N LEU A 115 -8.10 10.22 -4.69
CA LEU A 115 -9.14 9.19 -4.76
C LEU A 115 -10.13 9.32 -3.59
N GLY A 116 -9.65 9.56 -2.38
CA GLY A 116 -10.45 9.79 -1.19
C GLY A 116 -11.40 10.99 -1.32
N GLN A 117 -10.88 12.11 -1.84
CA GLN A 117 -11.68 13.32 -2.10
C GLN A 117 -12.76 13.07 -3.16
N ARG A 118 -12.43 12.35 -4.24
CA ARG A 118 -13.38 11.95 -5.28
C ARG A 118 -14.48 11.05 -4.71
N HIS A 119 -14.09 10.03 -3.94
CA HIS A 119 -15.01 9.13 -3.26
C HIS A 119 -16.00 9.86 -2.34
N LYS A 120 -15.52 10.83 -1.55
CA LYS A 120 -16.38 11.64 -0.68
C LYS A 120 -17.44 12.40 -1.47
N LYS A 121 -17.04 13.11 -2.54
CA LYS A 121 -17.96 13.85 -3.43
C LYS A 121 -18.99 12.92 -4.08
N TRP A 122 -18.53 11.78 -4.60
CA TRP A 122 -19.38 10.77 -5.21
C TRP A 122 -20.42 10.22 -4.22
N ARG A 123 -20.00 9.89 -3.00
CA ARG A 123 -20.88 9.36 -1.95
C ARG A 123 -21.95 10.38 -1.54
N GLU A 124 -21.57 11.64 -1.33
CA GLU A 124 -22.51 12.73 -1.04
C GLU A 124 -23.54 12.91 -2.17
N ALA A 125 -23.10 12.86 -3.44
CA ALA A 125 -23.99 12.94 -4.60
C ALA A 125 -24.94 11.74 -4.68
N LYS A 126 -24.44 10.52 -4.40
CA LYS A 126 -25.23 9.29 -4.36
C LYS A 126 -26.31 9.35 -3.27
N TYR A 127 -25.97 9.79 -2.06
CA TYR A 127 -26.95 9.94 -0.98
C TYR A 127 -28.01 11.00 -1.26
N LYS A 128 -27.62 12.15 -1.82
CA LYS A 128 -28.56 13.18 -2.29
C LYS A 128 -29.57 12.61 -3.30
N ARG A 129 -29.09 11.79 -4.25
CA ARG A 129 -29.95 11.11 -5.24
C ARG A 129 -30.90 10.10 -4.60
N LEU A 130 -30.44 9.33 -3.63
CA LEU A 130 -31.24 8.32 -2.95
C LEU A 130 -32.21 8.90 -1.92
N LYS A 131 -32.19 10.22 -1.67
CA LYS A 131 -32.92 10.89 -0.58
C LYS A 131 -32.68 10.25 0.79
N ILE A 132 -31.58 9.53 0.93
CA ILE A 132 -31.16 9.01 2.22
C ILE A 132 -30.62 10.22 2.97
N VAL A 133 -31.32 10.63 4.02
CA VAL A 133 -30.80 11.59 4.98
C VAL A 133 -29.53 10.97 5.52
N MET A 134 -28.38 11.49 5.10
CA MET A 134 -27.11 11.07 5.67
C MET A 134 -27.22 11.32 7.17
N PRO A 135 -27.01 10.30 8.03
CA PRO A 135 -26.76 10.60 9.41
C PRO A 135 -25.58 11.58 9.43
N PRO A 136 -25.68 12.71 10.18
CA PRO A 136 -24.58 13.63 10.35
C PRO A 136 -23.32 12.84 10.68
N PRO A 137 -22.12 13.26 10.22
CA PRO A 137 -20.87 12.61 10.64
C PRO A 137 -20.90 12.55 12.16
N GLU A 138 -21.13 11.34 12.69
CA GLU A 138 -21.49 11.17 14.08
C GLU A 138 -20.31 11.70 14.88
N ALA A 139 -20.53 12.79 15.61
CA ALA A 139 -19.51 13.36 16.46
C ALA A 139 -18.94 12.20 17.27
N PRO A 140 -17.60 12.01 17.30
CA PRO A 140 -16.99 10.78 17.75
C PRO A 140 -17.54 10.45 19.13
N LYS A 141 -18.48 9.49 19.18
CA LYS A 141 -19.00 8.99 20.44
C LYS A 141 -17.76 8.52 21.19
N PRO A 142 -17.54 9.00 22.43
CA PRO A 142 -16.39 8.55 23.20
C PRO A 142 -16.42 7.03 23.17
N ALA A 143 -15.40 6.44 22.54
CA ALA A 143 -15.35 5.00 22.37
C ALA A 143 -15.61 4.39 23.76
N PRO A 144 -16.57 3.45 23.89
CA PRO A 144 -16.78 2.79 25.17
C PRO A 144 -15.41 2.27 25.59
N ARG A 145 -14.91 2.78 26.72
CA ARG A 145 -13.59 2.38 27.23
C ARG A 145 -13.59 0.85 27.18
N PRO A 146 -12.61 0.22 26.49
CA PRO A 146 -12.54 -1.22 26.47
C PRO A 146 -12.63 -1.67 27.92
N PRO A 147 -13.53 -2.63 28.25
CA PRO A 147 -13.68 -3.09 29.61
C PRO A 147 -12.29 -3.41 30.11
N ALA A 148 -11.90 -2.80 31.25
CA ALA A 148 -10.56 -2.92 31.81
C ALA A 148 -10.17 -4.39 31.71
N ARG A 149 -9.24 -4.69 30.80
CA ARG A 149 -8.84 -6.07 30.53
C ARG A 149 -8.47 -6.61 31.91
N PRO A 150 -9.13 -7.66 32.42
CA PRO A 150 -8.80 -8.18 33.72
C PRO A 150 -7.30 -8.42 33.68
N MET A 151 -6.56 -7.63 34.47
CA MET A 151 -5.13 -7.81 34.53
C MET A 151 -4.96 -9.29 34.88
N PRO A 152 -4.17 -10.06 34.10
CA PRO A 152 -3.86 -11.41 34.52
C PRO A 152 -3.37 -11.27 35.95
N ALA A 153 -4.13 -11.86 36.89
CA ALA A 153 -3.78 -11.86 38.30
C ALA A 153 -2.28 -12.15 38.34
N GLN A 154 -1.50 -11.24 38.93
CA GLN A 154 -0.06 -11.43 39.08
C GLN A 154 0.11 -12.87 39.54
N VAL A 155 0.55 -13.74 38.62
CA VAL A 155 0.97 -15.08 39.00
C VAL A 155 2.19 -14.76 39.82
N SER A 156 2.00 -14.79 41.14
CA SER A 156 3.06 -14.70 42.13
C SER A 156 4.18 -15.55 41.57
N ARG A 157 5.27 -14.89 41.19
CA ARG A 157 6.44 -15.55 40.65
C ARG A 157 6.88 -16.51 41.74
N SER A 158 6.46 -17.78 41.63
CA SER A 158 7.01 -18.85 42.43
C SER A 158 8.52 -18.77 42.25
N ALA A 159 9.19 -18.70 43.39
CA ALA A 159 10.61 -18.50 43.51
C ALA A 159 11.37 -19.24 42.40
N VAL A 160 12.10 -18.47 41.59
CA VAL A 160 13.09 -19.01 40.68
C VAL A 160 14.04 -19.87 41.53
N PRO A 161 14.13 -21.20 41.30
CA PRO A 161 15.09 -22.02 42.02
C PRO A 161 16.48 -21.47 41.73
N ALA A 162 17.26 -21.30 42.80
CA ALA A 162 18.59 -20.74 42.79
C ALA A 162 19.42 -21.34 41.64
N ARG A 163 19.83 -20.48 40.72
CA ARG A 163 20.78 -20.81 39.66
C ARG A 163 22.08 -21.25 40.34
N PRO A 164 22.60 -22.46 40.10
CA PRO A 164 23.88 -22.86 40.64
C PRO A 164 24.96 -21.90 40.13
N ALA A 165 25.80 -21.44 41.06
CA ALA A 165 26.90 -20.54 40.82
C ALA A 165 27.79 -21.09 39.69
N ALA A 166 27.92 -20.33 38.61
CA ALA A 166 28.91 -20.62 37.59
C ALA A 166 30.30 -20.34 38.19
N PRO A 167 31.26 -21.29 38.13
CA PRO A 167 32.63 -21.02 38.52
C PRO A 167 33.26 -20.00 37.57
N GLY A 168 34.07 -19.11 38.13
CA GLY A 168 34.64 -17.94 37.48
C GLY A 168 35.34 -18.25 36.16
N ARG A 169 35.01 -17.45 35.14
CA ARG A 169 35.82 -17.33 33.93
C ARG A 169 37.03 -16.46 34.23
N VAL A 170 38.12 -17.13 34.59
CA VAL A 170 39.49 -16.61 34.56
C VAL A 170 39.87 -16.28 33.12
N GLY A 171 40.69 -15.24 32.97
CA GLY A 171 41.00 -14.56 31.72
C GLY A 171 41.51 -15.44 30.58
N VAL A 172 41.32 -14.90 29.39
CA VAL A 172 41.90 -15.40 28.14
C VAL A 172 43.36 -14.90 28.06
N PRO A 173 44.37 -15.79 27.98
CA PRO A 173 45.70 -15.40 27.51
C PRO A 173 45.84 -15.63 26.00
N ALA A 174 46.81 -14.91 25.44
CA ALA A 174 47.22 -14.83 24.04
C ALA A 174 47.62 -16.18 23.40
N PRO A 175 47.72 -16.26 22.05
CA PRO A 175 48.04 -17.49 21.34
C PRO A 175 49.55 -17.70 21.22
N GLY A 176 50.03 -18.91 21.53
CA GLY A 176 51.40 -19.32 21.26
C GLY A 176 51.69 -20.78 21.61
N ALA A 177 52.33 -21.46 20.65
CA ALA A 177 53.21 -22.62 20.78
C ALA A 177 52.63 -24.03 21.11
N MET A 178 52.62 -24.84 20.05
CA MET A 178 53.32 -26.13 19.90
C MET A 178 53.39 -27.17 21.04
N ALA A 179 52.94 -28.38 20.63
CA ALA A 179 53.64 -29.67 20.71
C ALA A 179 53.49 -30.60 21.95
N ALA A 180 53.53 -31.88 21.58
CA ALA A 180 54.00 -33.06 22.32
C ALA A 180 52.99 -33.95 23.08
N ALA A 181 52.83 -35.13 22.48
CA ALA A 181 52.59 -36.49 23.00
C ALA A 181 52.60 -36.75 24.52
N GLY A 182 51.74 -37.69 24.97
CA GLY A 182 51.88 -38.32 26.28
C GLY A 182 50.74 -39.26 26.69
N VAL A 183 50.89 -40.54 26.36
CA VAL A 183 50.50 -41.80 27.03
C VAL A 183 49.49 -41.79 28.21
N ARG A 184 48.54 -42.74 28.14
CA ARG A 184 47.55 -43.20 29.14
C ARG A 184 48.16 -43.68 30.47
N PRO A 185 47.35 -43.81 31.54
CA PRO A 185 47.05 -45.18 32.00
C PRO A 185 45.59 -45.41 32.41
N ALA A 186 45.25 -46.70 32.47
CA ALA A 186 43.97 -47.26 32.87
C ALA A 186 43.79 -47.22 34.39
N GLU A 187 42.59 -46.86 34.87
CA GLU A 187 42.24 -47.07 36.28
C GLU A 187 40.75 -47.44 36.47
N ALA A 188 40.60 -48.67 36.96
CA ALA A 188 39.59 -49.20 37.88
C ALA A 188 38.10 -48.81 37.72
N GLN A 189 37.34 -49.80 37.25
CA GLN A 189 35.90 -49.92 37.45
C GLN A 189 35.53 -49.89 38.95
N ARG A 190 34.73 -48.89 39.34
CA ARG A 190 33.91 -48.94 40.56
C ARG A 190 32.49 -49.43 40.23
N PRO A 191 31.84 -50.22 41.10
CA PRO A 191 30.47 -50.67 40.91
C PRO A 191 29.49 -49.49 41.04
N ALA A 192 28.60 -49.35 40.06
CA ALA A 192 27.59 -48.30 40.01
C ALA A 192 26.49 -48.52 41.08
N PRO A 193 25.93 -47.45 41.67
CA PRO A 193 24.77 -47.53 42.56
C PRO A 193 23.49 -47.97 41.83
N PRO A 194 22.50 -48.55 42.53
CA PRO A 194 21.26 -49.03 41.94
C PRO A 194 20.49 -47.90 41.26
N ARG A 195 20.19 -48.12 39.99
CA ARG A 195 19.51 -47.18 39.09
C ARG A 195 18.07 -46.95 39.59
N PRO A 196 17.61 -45.69 39.75
CA PRO A 196 16.22 -45.39 40.06
C PRO A 196 15.30 -45.97 38.99
N ALA A 197 14.29 -46.71 39.43
CA ALA A 197 13.26 -47.29 38.57
C ALA A 197 12.38 -46.19 37.95
N ALA A 198 11.99 -46.45 36.70
CA ALA A 198 10.87 -45.84 35.98
C ALA A 198 10.88 -44.31 35.83
N GLY A 199 11.66 -43.82 34.85
CA GLY A 199 11.33 -42.56 34.19
C GLY A 199 9.97 -42.65 33.46
N PRO A 200 9.26 -41.52 33.28
CA PRO A 200 7.97 -41.50 32.59
C PRO A 200 8.09 -42.04 31.15
N PRO A 201 7.03 -42.66 30.61
CA PRO A 201 7.05 -43.26 29.29
C PRO A 201 7.47 -42.23 28.24
N ARG A 202 8.53 -42.57 27.49
CA ARG A 202 9.06 -41.76 26.40
C ARG A 202 7.94 -41.53 25.37
N PRO A 203 7.60 -40.29 25.01
CA PRO A 203 6.63 -40.02 23.96
C PRO A 203 7.09 -40.66 22.64
N ALA A 204 6.40 -41.72 22.23
CA ALA A 204 6.61 -42.38 20.96
C ALA A 204 5.90 -41.58 19.86
N VAL A 205 6.41 -40.41 19.52
CA VAL A 205 5.99 -39.68 18.33
C VAL A 205 7.23 -39.12 17.66
N SER A 206 7.88 -39.97 16.87
CA SER A 206 8.76 -39.46 15.81
C SER A 206 7.87 -38.63 14.86
N PRO A 207 8.18 -37.35 14.61
CA PRO A 207 7.43 -36.58 13.63
C PRO A 207 7.50 -37.30 12.27
N PRO A 208 6.40 -37.32 11.50
CA PRO A 208 6.42 -37.91 10.17
C PRO A 208 7.52 -37.24 9.34
N ARG A 209 8.38 -38.08 8.75
CA ARG A 209 9.44 -37.65 7.83
C ARG A 209 8.79 -36.77 6.74
N PRO A 210 9.25 -35.54 6.50
CA PRO A 210 8.70 -34.68 5.47
C PRO A 210 8.74 -35.42 4.13
N ALA A 211 7.56 -35.73 3.60
CA ALA A 211 7.43 -36.29 2.27
C ALA A 211 7.70 -35.19 1.25
N ALA A 212 8.58 -35.51 0.30
CA ALA A 212 8.87 -34.77 -0.92
C ALA A 212 9.48 -33.37 -0.74
N GLY A 213 10.75 -33.26 -1.16
CA GLY A 213 11.36 -31.98 -1.49
C GLY A 213 10.56 -31.24 -2.57
N PRO A 214 10.82 -29.93 -2.74
CA PRO A 214 10.11 -29.10 -3.70
C PRO A 214 10.18 -29.72 -5.11
N PRO A 215 9.09 -29.72 -5.89
CA PRO A 215 9.10 -30.20 -7.25
C PRO A 215 10.16 -29.44 -8.04
N ARG A 216 11.07 -30.19 -8.67
CA ARG A 216 12.11 -29.66 -9.55
C ARG A 216 11.43 -28.76 -10.59
N PRO A 217 11.83 -27.47 -10.74
CA PRO A 217 11.26 -26.61 -11.76
C PRO A 217 11.51 -27.25 -13.13
N ALA A 218 10.44 -27.55 -13.85
CA ALA A 218 10.52 -27.96 -15.25
C ALA A 218 10.94 -26.74 -16.07
N ALA A 219 12.25 -26.50 -16.14
CA ALA A 219 12.84 -25.54 -17.04
C ALA A 219 12.79 -26.10 -18.47
N VAL A 220 11.66 -25.90 -19.15
CA VAL A 220 11.60 -25.93 -20.60
C VAL A 220 11.00 -24.60 -21.02
N ALA A 221 11.86 -23.61 -21.23
CA ALA A 221 11.47 -22.40 -21.95
C ALA A 221 11.03 -22.83 -23.36
N PRO A 222 9.83 -22.45 -23.84
CA PRO A 222 9.44 -22.72 -25.21
C PRO A 222 10.41 -21.99 -26.15
N ARG A 223 11.02 -22.78 -27.04
CA ARG A 223 11.86 -22.30 -28.14
C ARG A 223 11.04 -21.27 -28.95
N PRO A 224 11.52 -20.02 -29.16
CA PRO A 224 10.80 -19.05 -29.97
C PRO A 224 10.71 -19.58 -31.41
N ALA A 225 9.49 -19.90 -31.85
CA ALA A 225 9.24 -20.26 -33.22
C ALA A 225 9.03 -18.99 -34.06
N ALA A 226 9.69 -19.00 -35.23
CA ALA A 226 9.33 -18.31 -36.45
C ALA A 226 9.44 -16.77 -36.50
N ALA A 227 10.56 -16.36 -37.12
CA ALA A 227 10.65 -15.45 -38.27
C ALA A 227 9.54 -14.39 -38.43
N ALA A 228 9.93 -13.12 -38.29
CA ALA A 228 9.15 -11.99 -38.74
C ALA A 228 8.87 -12.07 -40.26
N PRO A 229 7.64 -11.80 -40.73
CA PRO A 229 7.33 -11.72 -42.15
C PRO A 229 8.00 -10.49 -42.77
N ARG A 230 8.62 -10.71 -43.92
CA ARG A 230 9.31 -9.71 -44.74
C ARG A 230 8.27 -8.70 -45.31
N PRO A 231 8.44 -7.38 -45.15
CA PRO A 231 7.54 -6.42 -45.77
C PRO A 231 7.72 -6.44 -47.29
N ALA A 232 6.69 -6.88 -48.00
CA ALA A 232 6.53 -6.67 -49.43
C ALA A 232 5.50 -5.55 -49.64
N ALA A 233 5.91 -4.42 -50.23
CA ALA A 233 5.11 -3.66 -51.17
C ALA A 233 5.86 -2.38 -51.57
N ALA A 234 6.33 -2.37 -52.81
CA ALA A 234 6.77 -1.20 -53.53
C ALA A 234 5.59 -0.22 -53.71
N ALA A 235 5.84 1.06 -53.48
CA ALA A 235 4.92 2.13 -53.90
C ALA A 235 5.14 2.41 -55.40
N PRO A 236 4.08 2.45 -56.24
CA PRO A 236 4.20 2.91 -57.60
C PRO A 236 4.34 4.43 -57.63
N ARG A 237 5.29 4.88 -58.46
CA ARG A 237 5.66 6.28 -58.72
C ARG A 237 4.55 6.98 -59.53
N PRO A 238 4.06 8.17 -59.16
CA PRO A 238 3.10 8.90 -59.99
C PRO A 238 3.82 9.56 -61.17
N ALA A 239 3.42 9.20 -62.38
CA ALA A 239 3.82 9.87 -63.61
C ALA A 239 2.99 11.15 -63.79
N ALA A 240 3.69 12.27 -64.00
CA ALA A 240 3.09 13.51 -64.44
C ALA A 240 2.61 13.36 -65.89
N ALA A 241 1.35 13.70 -66.15
CA ALA A 241 0.83 13.93 -67.50
C ALA A 241 0.01 15.23 -67.50
N THR A 242 0.65 16.25 -68.06
CA THR A 242 0.06 17.38 -68.77
C THR A 242 -1.11 16.95 -69.66
N GLY A 243 -2.16 17.79 -69.72
CA GLY A 243 -2.90 17.97 -70.95
C GLY A 243 -4.43 18.07 -70.84
N THR A 244 -4.90 19.27 -71.16
CA THR A 244 -6.10 19.56 -71.97
C THR A 244 -7.49 19.45 -71.34
N ALA A 245 -8.09 20.63 -71.13
CA ALA A 245 -9.52 20.89 -71.11
C ALA A 245 -10.21 20.43 -72.42
N PRO A 246 -11.55 20.23 -72.47
CA PRO A 246 -12.44 21.39 -72.60
C PRO A 246 -13.82 21.31 -71.91
N SER A 247 -14.32 22.50 -71.58
CA SER A 247 -15.70 23.01 -71.70
C SER A 247 -16.89 22.52 -70.83
N PRO A 248 -17.89 23.42 -70.64
CA PRO A 248 -18.80 23.40 -69.49
C PRO A 248 -20.24 23.04 -69.87
N SER A 249 -20.98 22.47 -68.91
CA SER A 249 -22.45 22.44 -68.98
C SER A 249 -23.06 22.92 -67.67
N ARG A 250 -23.63 24.13 -67.77
CA ARG A 250 -24.76 24.66 -67.01
C ARG A 250 -25.63 23.55 -66.40
N SER A 251 -25.88 23.63 -65.10
CA SER A 251 -27.24 23.40 -64.61
C SER A 251 -27.49 24.24 -63.36
N THR A 252 -28.50 25.08 -63.53
CA THR A 252 -29.13 26.01 -62.58
C THR A 252 -29.83 25.28 -61.46
N ALA A 253 -29.56 25.65 -60.21
CA ALA A 253 -30.51 25.42 -59.11
C ALA A 253 -30.41 26.55 -58.07
N PRO A 254 -31.56 27.06 -57.58
CA PRO A 254 -31.61 28.31 -56.83
C PRO A 254 -31.37 28.13 -55.31
N ARG A 255 -30.63 29.11 -54.80
CA ARG A 255 -30.68 29.76 -53.48
C ARG A 255 -31.90 29.41 -52.60
N PRO A 256 -31.66 29.21 -51.29
CA PRO A 256 -32.47 29.87 -50.28
C PRO A 256 -31.61 30.81 -49.44
N ALA A 257 -32.07 32.05 -49.37
CA ALA A 257 -31.61 33.03 -48.38
C ALA A 257 -32.24 32.69 -47.03
N SER A 258 -31.47 32.75 -45.95
CA SER A 258 -31.92 33.38 -44.71
C SER A 258 -30.82 33.51 -43.65
N LYS A 259 -30.64 34.78 -43.25
CA LYS A 259 -30.35 35.26 -41.90
C LYS A 259 -29.01 34.92 -41.27
N ALA A 260 -28.09 35.85 -41.53
CA ALA A 260 -27.04 36.24 -40.60
C ALA A 260 -27.63 36.68 -39.24
N ALA A 261 -27.03 36.18 -38.15
CA ALA A 261 -27.12 36.76 -36.81
C ALA A 261 -25.69 37.13 -36.35
N PRO A 262 -25.51 38.25 -35.64
CA PRO A 262 -24.20 38.85 -35.40
C PRO A 262 -23.43 38.14 -34.28
N VAL A 263 -22.19 37.77 -34.58
CA VAL A 263 -21.18 37.32 -33.62
C VAL A 263 -20.74 38.53 -32.79
N LYS A 264 -21.12 38.58 -31.51
CA LYS A 264 -20.52 39.51 -30.55
C LYS A 264 -19.07 39.08 -30.27
N ALA A 265 -18.15 39.74 -30.95
CA ALA A 265 -16.73 39.74 -30.63
C ALA A 265 -16.52 40.33 -29.23
N LYS A 266 -16.07 39.50 -28.27
CA LYS A 266 -15.61 39.96 -26.95
C LYS A 266 -14.09 40.14 -27.04
N LYS A 267 -13.66 41.41 -26.98
CA LYS A 267 -12.27 41.87 -26.98
C LYS A 267 -11.40 41.11 -25.95
N PRO A 268 -10.14 40.79 -26.26
CA PRO A 268 -9.15 40.43 -25.26
C PRO A 268 -8.55 41.73 -24.68
N ALA A 269 -8.68 41.93 -23.37
CA ALA A 269 -7.96 42.97 -22.66
C ALA A 269 -6.61 42.40 -22.19
N LEU A 270 -5.56 42.71 -22.96
CA LEU A 270 -4.19 42.72 -22.50
C LEU A 270 -3.96 43.97 -21.62
N ALA A 271 -3.55 43.77 -20.38
CA ALA A 271 -2.76 44.71 -19.59
C ALA A 271 -1.96 43.88 -18.57
N ARG A 272 -0.71 43.49 -18.87
CA ARG A 272 0.55 44.22 -18.62
C ARG A 272 0.76 44.71 -17.18
N THR A 273 1.78 44.08 -16.57
CA THR A 273 2.91 44.74 -15.86
C THR A 273 2.81 44.94 -14.34
N ALA A 274 3.53 44.04 -13.66
CA ALA A 274 4.59 44.26 -12.64
C ALA A 274 4.32 45.08 -11.36
N ARG A 275 4.67 44.47 -10.22
CA ARG A 275 5.65 44.93 -9.18
C ARG A 275 5.48 44.01 -7.96
N SER A 276 6.51 43.27 -7.53
CA SER A 276 7.72 43.71 -6.81
C SER A 276 7.51 43.79 -5.29
N ALA A 277 8.50 43.20 -4.60
CA ALA A 277 8.99 43.49 -3.26
C ALA A 277 8.31 42.84 -2.04
N ALA A 278 9.05 41.85 -1.51
CA ALA A 278 9.62 41.86 -0.16
C ALA A 278 8.69 42.07 1.03
N ARG A 279 8.57 41.02 1.86
CA ARG A 279 8.49 41.20 3.31
C ARG A 279 9.29 40.14 4.07
N THR A 280 10.52 40.53 4.32
CA THR A 280 11.35 40.28 5.50
C THR A 280 10.66 39.63 6.72
N SER A 281 11.22 38.48 7.11
CA SER A 281 11.72 38.16 8.46
C SER A 281 11.10 38.86 9.68
N ARG A 282 10.58 38.05 10.61
CA ARG A 282 10.49 38.41 12.02
C ARG A 282 10.69 37.17 12.90
N PRO A 283 11.80 37.06 13.67
CA PRO A 283 11.91 36.12 14.77
C PRO A 283 11.44 36.79 16.06
N ALA A 284 10.65 36.09 16.87
CA ALA A 284 10.35 36.51 18.24
C ALA A 284 10.92 35.49 19.22
N ARG A 285 11.90 35.96 19.97
CA ARG A 285 12.62 35.33 21.08
C ARG A 285 11.70 34.86 22.21
N SER A 286 12.15 33.75 22.80
CA SER A 286 12.18 33.35 24.22
C SER A 286 11.42 34.20 25.25
N ARG A 287 10.72 33.51 26.16
CA ARG A 287 10.87 33.79 27.60
C ARG A 287 10.66 32.53 28.43
N ALA A 288 11.78 32.04 28.97
CA ALA A 288 11.83 31.15 30.11
C ALA A 288 11.17 31.84 31.33
N LYS A 289 10.44 31.07 32.14
CA LYS A 289 10.14 31.46 33.52
C LYS A 289 10.21 30.22 34.41
N ALA A 290 11.39 30.03 34.98
CA ALA A 290 11.57 29.28 36.21
C ALA A 290 11.01 30.10 37.39
N ARG A 291 10.31 29.44 38.31
CA ARG A 291 10.08 29.80 39.71
C ARG A 291 9.47 28.55 40.34
N ARG A 292 10.28 27.82 41.12
CA ARG A 292 10.46 27.91 42.58
C ARG A 292 9.44 27.06 43.30
#